data_AF-X1NN31-F1
#
_entry.id   AF-X1NN31-F1
#
_cell.length_a   1.000
_cell.length_b   1.000
_cell.length_c   1.000
_cell.angle_alpha   90.00
_cell.angle_beta   90.00
_cell.angle_gamma   90.00
#
_symmetry.space_group_name_H-M   'P 1'
#
loop_
_entity.id
_entity.type
_entity.pdbx_description
1 polymer ?
#
loop_
_entity_poly.entity_id
_entity_poly.type
_entity_poly.pdbx_seq_one_letter_code
_entity_poly.pdbx_strand_id
1 'polypeptide(L)'
;VDVDTKSSAGTLELSLDGYTGPIKIKFYIGQRIPSDESSVRDAVGFINFGDFREQTEYCKVSNEINKRSMSQVGLPTDKDSLQGKTISFYGAFTIRTFNIVIIELKEINITPIQIDIMEV
;
A
#
# COMPACT_ATOMS: atom_id res chain seq x y z
N VAL A 1 -14.97 -5.39 -1.06
CA VAL A 1 -13.62 -5.80 -1.52
C VAL A 1 -13.76 -6.34 -2.94
N ASP A 2 -13.08 -5.74 -3.91
CA ASP A 2 -12.97 -6.20 -5.30
C ASP A 2 -11.50 -6.46 -5.63
N VAL A 3 -11.20 -7.54 -6.36
CA VAL A 3 -9.82 -8.04 -6.54
C VAL A 3 -9.43 -7.99 -8.02
N ASP A 4 -8.42 -7.18 -8.37
CA ASP A 4 -7.80 -7.22 -9.69
C ASP A 4 -6.41 -7.88 -9.62
N THR A 5 -6.36 -9.16 -9.98
CA THR A 5 -5.13 -9.96 -10.11
C THR A 5 -4.54 -9.96 -11.52
N LYS A 6 -5.15 -9.29 -12.50
CA LYS A 6 -4.72 -9.32 -13.90
C LYS A 6 -3.51 -8.42 -14.16
N SER A 7 -3.26 -7.43 -13.31
CA SER A 7 -2.09 -6.55 -13.41
C SER A 7 -0.93 -7.08 -12.56
N SER A 8 0.32 -6.90 -13.04
CA SER A 8 1.54 -7.29 -12.31
C SER A 8 1.67 -6.61 -10.95
N ALA A 9 1.07 -5.43 -10.81
CA ALA A 9 0.98 -4.68 -9.56
C ALA A 9 -0.12 -5.19 -8.63
N GLY A 10 -1.15 -5.86 -9.16
CA GLY A 10 -2.29 -6.47 -8.47
C GLY A 10 -2.94 -5.55 -7.45
N THR A 11 -4.12 -5.00 -7.72
CA THR A 11 -4.76 -4.05 -6.79
C THR A 11 -6.08 -4.59 -6.25
N LEU A 12 -6.28 -4.43 -4.96
CA LEU A 12 -7.50 -4.76 -4.25
C LEU A 12 -8.27 -3.47 -3.97
N GLU A 13 -9.44 -3.27 -4.54
CA GLU A 13 -10.29 -2.13 -4.19
C GLU A 13 -11.06 -2.45 -2.90
N LEU A 14 -10.89 -1.60 -1.90
CA LEU A 14 -11.48 -1.74 -0.57
C LEU A 14 -12.63 -0.77 -0.41
N SER A 15 -13.71 -1.27 0.18
CA SER A 15 -14.82 -0.46 0.68
C SER A 15 -14.66 -0.40 2.18
N LEU A 16 -14.29 0.77 2.72
CA LEU A 16 -14.19 0.95 4.17
C LEU A 16 -15.59 1.05 4.77
N ASP A 17 -15.76 0.41 5.93
CA ASP A 17 -17.00 0.53 6.69
C ASP A 17 -17.24 1.99 7.09
N GLY A 18 -18.48 2.47 6.93
CA GLY A 18 -18.86 3.86 7.20
C GLY A 18 -18.34 4.91 6.20
N TYR A 19 -17.63 4.52 5.14
CA TYR A 19 -17.13 5.46 4.12
C TYR A 19 -17.90 5.36 2.80
N THR A 20 -18.65 6.41 2.46
CA THR A 20 -19.40 6.53 1.18
C THR A 20 -18.86 7.65 0.30
N GLY A 21 -17.63 8.09 0.53
CA GLY A 21 -17.02 9.18 -0.23
C GLY A 21 -16.57 8.74 -1.65
N PRO A 22 -16.23 9.71 -2.52
CA PRO A 22 -15.88 9.44 -3.91
C PRO A 22 -14.47 8.86 -4.11
N ILE A 23 -13.61 8.92 -3.07
CA ILE A 23 -12.22 8.47 -3.15
C ILE A 23 -12.16 6.95 -3.14
N LYS A 24 -11.58 6.35 -4.17
CA LYS A 24 -11.35 4.91 -4.26
C LYS A 24 -10.14 4.51 -3.43
N ILE A 25 -10.29 3.52 -2.55
CA ILE A 25 -9.18 3.03 -1.73
C ILE A 25 -8.71 1.71 -2.33
N LYS A 26 -7.45 1.68 -2.74
CA LYS A 26 -6.80 0.55 -3.37
C LYS A 26 -5.66 0.04 -2.50
N PHE A 27 -5.48 -1.26 -2.49
CA PHE A 27 -4.45 -1.98 -1.76
C PHE A 27 -3.52 -2.67 -2.75
N TYR A 28 -2.21 -2.51 -2.60
CA TYR A 28 -1.28 -3.29 -3.42
C TYR A 28 -1.24 -4.74 -2.92
N ILE A 29 -1.65 -5.68 -3.77
CA ILE A 29 -1.63 -7.12 -3.50
C ILE A 29 -0.78 -7.90 -4.51
N GLY A 30 -0.27 -7.26 -5.57
CA GLY A 30 0.59 -7.90 -6.55
C GLY A 30 2.01 -8.11 -6.06
N GLN A 31 2.76 -8.94 -6.78
CA GLN A 31 4.15 -9.27 -6.42
C GLN A 31 5.10 -8.08 -6.52
N ARG A 32 4.70 -7.01 -7.23
CA ARG A 32 5.53 -5.85 -7.47
C ARG A 32 4.81 -4.57 -7.05
N ILE A 33 5.28 -3.97 -5.96
CA ILE A 33 4.95 -2.60 -5.58
C ILE A 33 5.73 -1.63 -6.49
N PRO A 34 5.14 -0.47 -6.88
CA PRO A 34 5.87 0.58 -7.59
C PRO A 34 7.18 0.96 -6.91
N SER A 35 8.25 1.16 -7.69
CA SER A 35 9.60 1.41 -7.14
C SER A 35 9.79 2.82 -6.57
N ASP A 36 8.86 3.71 -6.85
CA ASP A 36 8.73 5.06 -6.29
C ASP A 36 7.90 5.11 -4.99
N GLU A 37 7.38 3.95 -4.56
CA GLU A 37 6.63 3.83 -3.33
C GLU A 37 7.58 3.87 -2.12
N SER A 38 7.46 4.92 -1.32
CA SER A 38 8.25 5.12 -0.11
C SER A 38 7.40 5.25 1.14
N SER A 39 6.09 5.08 1.04
CA SER A 39 5.16 5.36 2.13
C SER A 39 5.51 4.61 3.41
N VAL A 40 5.92 3.34 3.34
CA VAL A 40 6.29 2.56 4.54
C VAL A 40 7.57 3.10 5.19
N ARG A 41 8.59 3.44 4.39
CA ARG A 41 9.84 4.04 4.90
C ARG A 41 9.57 5.42 5.51
N ASP A 42 8.77 6.24 4.82
CA ASP A 42 8.51 7.61 5.26
C ASP A 42 7.61 7.62 6.50
N ALA A 43 6.72 6.63 6.65
CA ALA A 43 5.84 6.50 7.82
C ALA A 43 6.57 6.16 9.13
N VAL A 44 7.74 5.52 9.08
CA VAL A 44 8.45 5.14 10.32
C VAL A 44 9.16 6.31 11.01
N GLY A 45 9.44 7.40 10.28
CA GLY A 45 9.99 8.65 10.82
C GLY A 45 11.45 8.62 11.32
N PHE A 46 12.04 7.43 11.53
CA PHE A 46 13.42 7.30 11.98
C PHE A 46 14.45 7.09 10.85
N ILE A 47 14.00 6.81 9.62
CA ILE A 47 14.87 6.65 8.45
C ILE A 47 14.84 7.97 7.66
N ASN A 48 15.95 8.70 7.68
CA ASN A 48 16.06 9.99 7.00
C ASN A 48 17.05 9.94 5.85
N PHE A 49 16.89 10.84 4.89
CA PHE A 49 17.82 10.96 3.77
C PHE A 49 19.27 11.20 4.24
N GLY A 50 19.46 11.96 5.32
CA GLY A 50 20.78 12.26 5.88
C GLY A 50 21.53 11.06 6.48
N ASP A 51 20.84 9.93 6.69
CA ASP A 51 21.46 8.69 7.16
C ASP A 51 22.21 7.94 6.03
N PHE A 52 22.06 8.38 4.79
CA PHE A 52 22.62 7.74 3.60
C PHE A 52 23.55 8.65 2.83
N ARG A 53 24.54 8.04 2.16
CA ARG A 53 25.52 8.80 1.37
C ARG A 53 24.99 9.15 -0.02
N GLU A 54 24.18 8.26 -0.59
CA GLU A 54 23.71 8.37 -1.97
C GLU A 54 22.20 8.16 -2.09
N GLN A 55 21.57 8.89 -3.02
CA GLN A 55 20.12 8.77 -3.30
C GLN A 55 19.72 7.34 -3.68
N THR A 56 20.62 6.63 -4.37
CA THR A 56 20.42 5.24 -4.77
C THR A 56 20.30 4.31 -3.56
N GLU A 57 21.07 4.54 -2.50
CA GLU A 57 20.98 3.73 -1.27
C GLU A 57 19.65 3.97 -0.56
N TYR A 58 19.25 5.24 -0.45
CA TYR A 58 17.96 5.62 0.13
C TYR A 58 16.77 5.00 -0.62
N CYS A 59 16.82 4.94 -1.95
CA CYS A 59 15.81 4.26 -2.77
C CYS A 59 15.87 2.74 -2.61
N LYS A 60 17.06 2.14 -2.47
CA LYS A 60 17.19 0.69 -2.24
C LYS A 60 16.55 0.26 -0.92
N VAL A 61 16.70 1.06 0.14
CA VAL A 61 16.07 0.79 1.44
C VAL A 61 14.55 0.73 1.33
N SER A 62 13.91 1.70 0.65
CA SER A 62 12.45 1.65 0.42
C SER A 62 12.02 0.39 -0.31
N ASN A 63 12.74 0.02 -1.37
CA ASN A 63 12.42 -1.17 -2.15
C ASN A 63 12.53 -2.45 -1.31
N GLU A 64 13.57 -2.58 -0.48
CA GLU A 64 13.73 -3.74 0.40
C GLU A 64 12.70 -3.78 1.53
N ILE A 65 12.32 -2.62 2.09
CA ILE A 65 11.22 -2.53 3.06
C ILE A 65 9.91 -3.02 2.42
N ASN A 66 9.56 -2.50 1.24
CA ASN A 66 8.33 -2.90 0.54
C ASN A 66 8.31 -4.40 0.22
N LYS A 67 9.45 -4.97 -0.22
CA LYS A 67 9.57 -6.43 -0.43
C LYS A 67 9.33 -7.21 0.86
N ARG A 68 9.92 -6.77 1.98
CA ARG A 68 9.73 -7.43 3.29
C ARG A 68 8.28 -7.32 3.77
N SER A 69 7.68 -6.13 3.68
CA SER A 69 6.27 -5.92 4.01
C SER A 69 5.37 -6.87 3.21
N MET A 70 5.57 -6.97 1.89
CA MET A 70 4.80 -7.90 1.06
C MET A 70 5.05 -9.38 1.39
N SER A 71 6.26 -9.74 1.82
CA SER A 71 6.54 -11.11 2.26
C SER A 71 5.89 -11.46 3.60
N GLN A 72 5.69 -10.45 4.46
CA GLN A 72 5.15 -10.62 5.82
C GLN A 72 3.64 -10.45 5.90
N VAL A 73 3.03 -9.72 4.97
CA VAL A 73 1.61 -9.39 5.02
C VAL A 73 0.68 -10.62 5.03
N GLY A 74 1.20 -11.80 4.64
CA GLY A 74 0.46 -13.06 4.71
C GLY A 74 -0.71 -13.13 3.72
N LEU A 75 -0.56 -12.56 2.52
CA LEU A 75 -1.61 -12.66 1.49
C LEU A 75 -1.91 -14.13 1.19
N PRO A 76 -3.19 -14.53 1.17
CA PRO A 76 -3.56 -15.88 0.78
C PRO A 76 -3.08 -16.16 -0.65
N THR A 77 -2.64 -17.40 -0.88
CA THR A 77 -2.20 -17.86 -2.21
C THR A 77 -3.27 -17.63 -3.26
N ASP A 78 -4.53 -17.81 -2.87
CA ASP A 78 -5.70 -17.44 -3.65
C ASP A 78 -6.17 -16.03 -3.23
N LYS A 79 -5.82 -15.02 -4.03
CA LYS A 79 -6.15 -13.63 -3.76
C LYS A 79 -7.64 -13.35 -3.99
N ASP A 80 -8.30 -14.13 -4.82
CA ASP A 80 -9.73 -13.98 -5.11
C ASP A 80 -10.57 -14.40 -3.90
N SER A 81 -10.02 -15.22 -2.98
CA SER A 81 -10.65 -15.58 -1.71
C SER A 81 -10.88 -14.41 -0.75
N LEU A 82 -10.27 -13.24 -1.01
CA LEU A 82 -10.50 -11.99 -0.27
C LEU A 82 -11.76 -11.26 -0.72
N GLN A 83 -12.34 -11.62 -1.88
CA GLN A 83 -13.54 -10.99 -2.38
C GLN A 83 -14.73 -11.27 -1.45
N GLY A 84 -15.47 -10.22 -1.08
CA GLY A 84 -16.64 -10.32 -0.20
C GLY A 84 -16.32 -10.60 1.29
N LYS A 85 -15.05 -10.73 1.69
CA LYS A 85 -14.67 -10.87 3.10
C LYS A 85 -14.42 -9.53 3.77
N THR A 86 -14.58 -9.51 5.09
CA THR A 86 -14.13 -8.40 5.95
C THR A 86 -12.69 -8.65 6.36
N ILE A 87 -11.83 -7.66 6.14
CA ILE A 87 -10.42 -7.73 6.51
C ILE A 87 -10.06 -6.56 7.43
N SER A 88 -9.20 -6.81 8.41
CA SER A 88 -8.41 -5.78 9.09
C SER A 88 -7.08 -5.66 8.39
N PHE A 89 -6.54 -4.45 8.27
CA PHE A 89 -5.22 -4.28 7.69
C PHE A 89 -4.48 -3.10 8.33
N TYR A 90 -3.16 -3.19 8.28
CA TYR A 90 -2.25 -2.09 8.55
C TYR A 90 -1.44 -1.82 7.28
N GLY A 91 -1.33 -0.54 6.93
CA GLY A 91 -0.58 -0.13 5.75
C GLY A 91 -0.23 1.35 5.81
N ALA A 92 0.63 1.76 4.88
CA ALA A 92 1.04 3.15 4.75
C ALA A 92 0.70 3.66 3.35
N PHE A 93 0.32 4.93 3.27
CA PHE A 93 0.14 5.66 2.03
C PHE A 93 0.65 7.09 2.21
N THR A 94 1.05 7.71 1.11
CA THR A 94 1.54 9.09 1.10
C THR A 94 0.73 9.90 0.09
N ILE A 95 0.17 11.01 0.56
CA ILE A 95 -0.45 12.00 -0.33
C ILE A 95 0.66 12.95 -0.79
N ARG A 96 1.03 12.89 -2.07
CA ARG A 96 2.00 13.80 -2.65
C ARG A 96 1.30 15.09 -3.10
N THR A 97 1.47 16.15 -2.33
CA THR A 97 0.91 17.48 -2.65
C THR A 97 2.00 18.35 -3.26
N PHE A 98 2.20 18.28 -4.58
CA PHE A 98 3.21 19.09 -5.25
C PHE A 98 2.70 20.53 -5.47
N ASN A 99 2.85 21.41 -4.48
CA ASN A 99 2.52 22.84 -4.59
C ASN A 99 1.11 23.16 -5.12
N ILE A 100 0.14 22.28 -4.86
CA ILE A 100 -1.25 22.46 -5.27
C ILE A 100 -2.08 22.86 -4.05
N VAL A 101 -2.83 23.95 -4.16
CA VAL A 101 -3.74 24.44 -3.10
C VAL A 101 -5.01 23.60 -3.02
N ILE A 102 -5.39 22.94 -4.12
CA ILE A 102 -6.57 22.07 -4.20
C ILE A 102 -6.08 20.66 -4.54
N ILE A 103 -6.33 19.72 -3.63
CA ILE A 103 -5.95 18.32 -3.79
C ILE A 103 -7.18 17.55 -4.25
N GLU A 104 -7.32 17.33 -5.56
CA GLU A 104 -8.35 16.44 -6.10
C GLU A 104 -7.88 14.98 -5.99
N LEU A 105 -8.18 14.37 -4.86
CA LEU A 105 -7.79 13.00 -4.57
C LEU A 105 -8.90 12.05 -5.01
N LYS A 106 -8.69 11.34 -6.13
CA LYS A 106 -9.66 10.38 -6.69
C LYS A 106 -9.43 8.95 -6.20
N GLU A 107 -8.17 8.60 -5.92
CA GLU A 107 -7.80 7.29 -5.43
C GLU A 107 -6.60 7.37 -4.49
N ILE A 108 -6.58 6.47 -3.50
CA ILE A 108 -5.45 6.27 -2.59
C ILE A 108 -4.97 4.84 -2.81
N ASN A 109 -3.66 4.69 -3.01
CA ASN A 109 -3.03 3.39 -3.03
C ASN A 109 -2.27 3.19 -1.72
N ILE A 110 -2.57 2.09 -1.02
CA ILE A 110 -1.97 1.75 0.25
C ILE A 110 -1.02 0.59 0.06
N THR A 111 0.18 0.72 0.63
CA THR A 111 1.11 -0.38 0.77
C THR A 111 0.80 -1.18 2.02
N PRO A 112 0.46 -2.47 1.91
CA PRO A 112 0.22 -3.32 3.06
C PRO A 112 1.47 -3.53 3.90
N ILE A 113 1.28 -3.65 5.20
CA ILE A 113 2.28 -4.15 6.15
C ILE A 113 1.76 -5.44 6.79
N GLN A 114 0.48 -5.47 7.14
CA GLN A 114 -0.20 -6.64 7.72
C GLN A 114 -1.65 -6.69 7.27
N ILE A 115 -2.18 -7.90 7.05
CA ILE A 115 -3.60 -8.15 6.79
C ILE A 115 -4.05 -9.29 7.71
N ASP A 116 -5.18 -9.07 8.40
CA ASP A 116 -5.85 -10.08 9.19
C ASP A 116 -7.26 -10.27 8.63
N ILE A 117 -7.58 -11.49 8.18
CA ILE A 117 -8.92 -11.82 7.71
C ILE A 117 -9.80 -12.01 8.94
N MET A 118 -10.84 -11.19 9.10
CA MET A 118 -11.81 -11.41 10.16
C MET A 118 -12.74 -12.54 9.70
N GLU A 119 -12.60 -13.73 10.30
CA GLU A 119 -13.63 -14.75 10.18
C GLU A 119 -14.86 -14.28 10.97
N VAL A 120 -16.01 -14.27 10.28
CA VAL A 120 -17.33 -14.02 10.88
C VAL A 120 -17.85 -15.32 11.47
#